data_AF-A0A919JUT4-F1
#
_entry.id   AF-A0A919JUT4-F1
#
_cell.length_a   1.000
_cell.length_b   1.000
_cell.length_c   1.000
_cell.angle_alpha   90.00
_cell.angle_beta   90.00
_cell.angle_gamma   90.00
#
_symmetry.space_group_name_H-M   'P 1'
#
loop_
_entity.id
_entity.type
_entity.pdbx_description
1 polymer ?
#
loop_
_entity_poly.entity_id
_entity_poly.type
_entity_poly.pdbx_seq_one_letter_code
_entity_poly.pdbx_strand_id
1 'polypeptide(L)'
;MRSERQARRLVVSALTALLATASISACSGGTPARPEVVDERNPLALFLGESLGLIDYAQLKLRNECLAEAGYRQNLETMMDRPIPAFATFAITARTFGPTTEQEARRVGFGRDQPAEPSPVVSFDPNYDRTMDECGEKAWDRLGDDVRDIYHSYFDLGNKIAGSLMKTVHDRLDKGIPAKMLACVRESGYRTTDEEEFLRTPRPQLLGVAFGAVDQTSATEWQPAKKPGTVEVGPAVPALRYHPTAEESELAVVWLRCRQRTTLAEQQLAVAVAVQKEMVTRYETSFTELNPRIRDIAKQATALIGTR
;
A
#
# COMPACT_ATOMS: atom_id res chain seq x y z
N MET A 1 -22.98 43.57 -60.31
CA MET A 1 -21.90 42.84 -61.01
C MET A 1 -21.81 41.45 -60.39
N ARG A 2 -22.51 40.49 -61.01
CA ARG A 2 -21.98 39.28 -61.68
C ARG A 2 -21.51 38.22 -60.67
N SER A 3 -22.37 37.27 -60.30
CA SER A 3 -22.74 36.01 -61.00
C SER A 3 -21.58 35.00 -60.96
N GLU A 4 -21.80 33.84 -60.30
CA GLU A 4 -21.93 32.52 -60.95
C GLU A 4 -20.57 31.78 -61.02
N ARG A 5 -20.40 30.46 -60.98
CA ARG A 5 -21.25 29.27 -61.00
C ARG A 5 -20.32 28.09 -60.66
N GLN A 6 -20.87 27.11 -59.95
CA GLN A 6 -20.80 25.68 -60.22
C GLN A 6 -19.85 25.15 -61.32
N ALA A 7 -19.13 24.06 -61.01
CA ALA A 7 -19.08 22.88 -61.89
C ALA A 7 -18.69 21.60 -61.12
N ARG A 8 -19.68 20.73 -60.94
CA ARG A 8 -19.53 19.28 -60.71
C ARG A 8 -18.82 18.63 -61.90
N ARG A 9 -18.04 17.55 -61.68
CA ARG A 9 -18.18 16.31 -62.46
C ARG A 9 -17.88 15.07 -61.61
N LEU A 10 -18.91 14.24 -61.51
CA LEU A 10 -18.91 12.79 -61.24
C LEU A 10 -18.27 12.02 -62.40
N VAL A 11 -17.90 10.76 -62.14
CA VAL A 11 -17.95 9.53 -62.98
C VAL A 11 -16.83 8.58 -62.49
N VAL A 12 -16.93 7.26 -62.32
CA VAL A 12 -17.97 6.22 -62.34
C VAL A 12 -17.34 5.01 -61.62
N SER A 13 -18.16 4.23 -60.93
CA SER A 13 -17.82 2.97 -60.29
C SER A 13 -17.31 1.89 -61.26
N ALA A 14 -16.36 1.07 -60.80
CA ALA A 14 -16.18 -0.30 -61.32
C ALA A 14 -15.90 -1.26 -60.16
N LEU A 15 -16.83 -2.21 -60.00
CA LEU A 15 -16.69 -3.42 -59.17
C LEU A 15 -15.46 -4.22 -59.61
N THR A 16 -14.68 -4.73 -58.66
CA THR A 16 -14.00 -6.01 -58.83
C THR A 16 -14.00 -6.75 -57.49
N ALA A 17 -14.60 -7.93 -57.51
CA ALA A 17 -14.73 -8.84 -56.38
C ALA A 17 -13.56 -9.85 -56.37
N LEU A 18 -13.40 -10.49 -55.19
CA LEU A 18 -12.61 -11.68 -54.89
C LEU A 18 -11.09 -11.52 -54.75
N LEU A 19 -10.60 -11.58 -53.50
CA LEU A 19 -10.06 -12.81 -52.91
C LEU A 19 -9.77 -12.58 -51.43
N ALA A 20 -10.66 -13.09 -50.57
CA ALA A 20 -10.43 -13.22 -49.14
C ALA A 20 -9.43 -14.36 -48.91
N THR A 21 -8.15 -14.04 -48.71
CA THR A 21 -7.23 -14.91 -48.00
C THR A 21 -7.30 -14.54 -46.53
N ALA A 22 -8.23 -15.19 -45.82
CA ALA A 22 -8.23 -15.20 -44.37
C ALA A 22 -7.03 -16.04 -43.92
N SER A 23 -5.87 -15.40 -43.77
CA SER A 23 -4.78 -15.92 -42.97
C SER A 23 -5.29 -16.00 -41.53
N ILE A 24 -5.76 -17.18 -41.14
CA ILE A 24 -5.95 -17.54 -39.73
C ILE A 24 -4.54 -17.60 -39.15
N SER A 25 -3.99 -16.43 -38.79
CA SER A 25 -2.95 -16.40 -37.77
C SER A 25 -3.61 -16.96 -36.53
N ALA A 26 -3.14 -18.12 -36.11
CA ALA A 26 -3.48 -18.71 -34.84
C ALA A 26 -3.15 -17.67 -33.76
N CYS A 27 -4.17 -16.91 -33.34
CA CYS A 27 -4.15 -16.31 -32.02
C CYS A 27 -3.94 -17.48 -31.08
N SER A 28 -2.76 -17.57 -30.49
CA SER A 28 -2.49 -18.39 -29.33
C SER A 28 -3.53 -17.99 -28.29
N GLY A 29 -4.65 -18.71 -28.29
CA GLY A 29 -5.69 -18.62 -27.29
C GLY A 29 -5.08 -19.08 -25.99
N GLY A 30 -4.41 -18.15 -25.30
CA GLY A 30 -4.11 -18.30 -23.90
C GLY A 30 -5.41 -18.71 -23.24
N THR A 31 -5.41 -19.90 -22.64
CA THR A 31 -6.54 -20.35 -21.83
C THR A 31 -6.88 -19.20 -20.90
N PRO A 32 -8.13 -18.68 -20.90
CA PRO A 32 -8.49 -17.60 -20.00
C PRO A 32 -8.11 -18.04 -18.59
N ALA A 33 -7.28 -17.23 -17.93
CA ALA A 33 -6.81 -17.52 -16.59
C ALA A 33 -8.03 -17.84 -15.73
N ARG A 34 -7.99 -19.00 -15.06
CA ARG A 34 -9.09 -19.42 -14.18
C ARG A 34 -9.30 -18.31 -13.15
N PRO A 35 -10.56 -17.85 -12.92
CA PRO A 35 -10.81 -16.79 -11.94
C PRO A 35 -10.23 -17.21 -10.60
N GLU A 36 -9.42 -16.32 -10.04
CA GLU A 36 -8.80 -16.49 -8.74
C GLU A 36 -9.90 -16.61 -7.68
N VAL A 37 -9.78 -17.60 -6.78
CA VAL A 37 -10.79 -17.79 -5.73
C VAL A 37 -10.69 -16.61 -4.77
N VAL A 38 -11.69 -15.73 -4.81
CA VAL A 38 -11.79 -14.57 -3.91
C VAL A 38 -12.13 -15.07 -2.52
N ASP A 39 -11.32 -14.70 -1.51
CA ASP A 39 -11.68 -14.93 -0.12
C ASP A 39 -12.86 -14.03 0.25
N GLU A 40 -14.03 -14.64 0.50
CA GLU A 40 -15.25 -13.94 0.87
C GLU A 40 -15.12 -13.08 2.14
N ARG A 41 -14.17 -13.39 3.02
CA ARG A 41 -13.90 -12.66 4.26
C ARG A 41 -12.85 -11.57 4.11
N ASN A 42 -12.04 -11.63 3.07
CA ASN A 42 -11.04 -10.62 2.75
C ASN A 42 -10.86 -10.54 1.21
N PRO A 43 -11.82 -9.95 0.48
CA PRO A 43 -11.80 -9.95 -0.98
C PRO A 43 -10.51 -9.40 -1.58
N LEU A 44 -9.91 -8.38 -0.95
CA LEU A 44 -8.65 -7.80 -1.43
C LEU A 44 -7.41 -8.68 -1.17
N ALA A 45 -7.56 -9.87 -0.56
CA ALA A 45 -6.49 -10.86 -0.49
C ALA A 45 -5.99 -11.31 -1.88
N LEU A 46 -6.76 -11.10 -2.95
CA LEU A 46 -6.29 -11.31 -4.32
C LEU A 46 -5.16 -10.35 -4.74
N PHE A 47 -4.99 -9.21 -4.05
CA PHE A 47 -3.90 -8.29 -4.33
C PHE A 47 -2.58 -8.91 -3.87
N LEU A 48 -1.64 -9.05 -4.79
CA LEU A 48 -0.40 -9.80 -4.61
C LEU A 48 0.69 -8.95 -3.92
N GLY A 49 0.38 -8.46 -2.72
CA GLY A 49 1.26 -7.57 -1.95
C GLY A 49 2.62 -8.18 -1.61
N GLU A 50 2.65 -9.48 -1.28
CA GLU A 50 3.89 -10.22 -1.03
C GLU A 50 4.76 -10.33 -2.29
N SER A 51 4.15 -10.71 -3.43
CA SER A 51 4.84 -10.77 -4.71
C SER A 51 5.40 -9.41 -5.12
N LEU A 52 4.62 -8.34 -4.94
CA LEU A 52 5.06 -6.97 -5.27
C LEU A 52 6.25 -6.55 -4.39
N GLY A 53 6.18 -6.82 -3.09
CA GLY A 53 7.27 -6.57 -2.16
C GLY A 53 8.54 -7.37 -2.48
N LEU A 54 8.39 -8.60 -2.98
CA LEU A 54 9.51 -9.42 -3.43
C LEU A 54 10.19 -8.87 -4.70
N ILE A 55 9.39 -8.37 -5.66
CA ILE A 55 9.92 -7.73 -6.87
C ILE A 55 10.71 -6.46 -6.50
N ASP A 56 10.15 -5.62 -5.63
CA ASP A 56 10.82 -4.41 -5.11
C ASP A 56 12.14 -4.76 -4.42
N TYR A 57 12.11 -5.74 -3.51
CA TYR A 57 13.30 -6.22 -2.84
C TYR A 57 14.38 -6.72 -3.82
N ALA A 58 13.99 -7.49 -4.84
CA ALA A 58 14.92 -7.98 -5.85
C ALA A 58 15.55 -6.85 -6.67
N GLN A 59 14.74 -5.87 -7.07
CA GLN A 59 15.21 -4.67 -7.76
C GLN A 59 16.24 -3.92 -6.89
N LEU A 60 15.92 -3.68 -5.62
CA LEU A 60 16.80 -3.01 -4.67
C LEU A 60 18.11 -3.78 -4.49
N LYS A 61 18.05 -5.11 -4.32
CA LYS A 61 19.23 -5.95 -4.17
C LYS A 61 20.14 -5.88 -5.40
N LEU A 62 19.59 -6.08 -6.60
CA LEU A 62 20.35 -6.04 -7.85
C LEU A 62 21.00 -4.66 -8.09
N ARG A 63 20.25 -3.58 -7.81
CA ARG A 63 20.77 -2.21 -7.88
C ARG A 63 21.91 -2.01 -6.88
N ASN A 64 21.73 -2.43 -5.63
CA ASN A 64 22.72 -2.22 -4.58
C ASN A 64 23.98 -3.08 -4.79
N GLU A 65 23.88 -4.24 -5.43
CA GLU A 65 25.03 -5.02 -5.89
C GLU A 65 25.83 -4.26 -6.96
N CYS A 66 25.17 -3.66 -7.95
CA CYS A 66 25.80 -2.79 -8.96
C CYS A 66 26.45 -1.56 -8.32
N LEU A 67 25.81 -0.92 -7.34
CA LEU A 67 26.38 0.19 -6.58
C LEU A 67 27.63 -0.23 -5.82
N ALA A 68 27.61 -1.42 -5.20
CA ALA A 68 28.76 -1.96 -4.50
C ALA A 68 29.96 -2.19 -5.45
N GLU A 69 29.71 -2.69 -6.67
CA GLU A 69 30.72 -2.80 -7.73
C GLU A 69 31.29 -1.44 -8.16
N ALA A 70 30.47 -0.38 -8.11
CA ALA A 70 30.86 1.00 -8.38
C ALA A 70 31.52 1.74 -7.19
N GLY A 71 31.73 1.06 -6.06
CA GLY A 71 32.39 1.63 -4.86
C GLY A 71 31.44 2.14 -3.78
N TYR A 72 30.12 2.00 -3.94
CA TYR A 72 29.09 2.45 -3.01
C TYR A 72 28.47 1.29 -2.22
N ARG A 73 29.31 0.53 -1.52
CA ARG A 73 28.91 -0.72 -0.84
C ARG A 73 27.91 -0.51 0.31
N GLN A 74 27.89 0.67 0.92
CA GLN A 74 27.01 1.00 2.03
C GLN A 74 25.52 0.71 1.74
N ASN A 75 25.04 0.90 0.51
CA ASN A 75 23.64 0.62 0.16
C ASN A 75 23.26 -0.85 0.31
N LEU A 76 24.21 -1.76 0.02
CA LEU A 76 24.02 -3.19 0.17
C LEU A 76 24.12 -3.62 1.65
N GLU A 77 24.91 -2.91 2.45
CA GLU A 77 25.12 -3.21 3.87
C GLU A 77 23.98 -2.71 4.76
N THR A 78 23.27 -1.65 4.33
CA THR A 78 22.18 -1.03 5.09
C THR A 78 20.78 -1.44 4.63
N MET A 79 20.66 -2.17 3.52
CA MET A 79 19.36 -2.67 3.07
C MET A 79 18.78 -3.70 4.04
N MET A 80 17.45 -3.81 4.07
CA MET A 80 16.77 -4.84 4.84
C MET A 80 17.12 -6.24 4.30
N ASP A 81 17.07 -7.24 5.18
CA ASP A 81 17.42 -8.63 4.88
C ASP A 81 16.27 -9.41 4.21
N ARG A 82 15.06 -8.86 4.22
CA ARG A 82 13.84 -9.51 3.73
C ARG A 82 12.91 -8.53 2.99
N PRO A 83 12.07 -9.04 2.07
CA PRO A 83 11.03 -8.23 1.44
C PRO A 83 9.96 -7.79 2.44
N ILE A 84 9.39 -6.60 2.23
CA ILE A 84 8.22 -6.12 2.96
C ILE A 84 6.98 -6.27 2.05
N PRO A 85 5.91 -6.97 2.48
CA PRO A 85 4.68 -7.05 1.71
C PRO A 85 4.09 -5.65 1.47
N ALA A 86 3.97 -5.27 0.20
CA ALA A 86 3.33 -4.02 -0.18
C ALA A 86 1.82 -4.08 0.12
N PHE A 87 1.22 -2.97 0.53
CA PHE A 87 -0.22 -2.88 0.81
C PHE A 87 -0.76 -3.94 1.79
N ALA A 88 0.05 -4.39 2.76
CA ALA A 88 -0.36 -5.36 3.79
C ALA A 88 -1.66 -4.95 4.53
N THR A 89 -1.98 -3.65 4.55
CA THR A 89 -3.22 -3.08 5.09
C THR A 89 -4.50 -3.50 4.37
N PHE A 90 -4.41 -4.13 3.19
CA PHE A 90 -5.57 -4.72 2.51
C PHE A 90 -6.10 -5.95 3.22
N ALA A 91 -5.28 -6.62 4.04
CA ALA A 91 -5.76 -7.66 4.94
C ALA A 91 -6.53 -7.03 6.11
N ILE A 92 -7.81 -6.77 5.89
CA ILE A 92 -8.69 -6.20 6.92
C ILE A 92 -9.22 -7.34 7.81
N THR A 93 -8.98 -7.20 9.10
CA THR A 93 -9.51 -8.07 10.15
C THR A 93 -10.18 -7.22 11.22
N ALA A 94 -10.86 -7.85 12.19
CA ALA A 94 -11.38 -7.12 13.35
C ALA A 94 -10.27 -6.29 14.07
N ARG A 95 -9.03 -6.80 14.07
CA ARG A 95 -7.86 -6.15 14.67
C ARG A 95 -7.42 -4.89 13.93
N THR A 96 -7.72 -4.77 12.63
CA THR A 96 -7.44 -3.56 11.83
C THR A 96 -8.13 -2.32 12.41
N PHE A 97 -9.26 -2.50 13.09
CA PHE A 97 -10.03 -1.42 13.70
C PHE A 97 -9.71 -1.18 15.18
N GLY A 98 -8.71 -1.88 15.73
CA GLY A 98 -8.27 -1.75 17.12
C GLY A 98 -8.23 -3.09 17.86
N PRO A 99 -7.96 -3.06 19.17
CA PRO A 99 -7.87 -4.27 20.00
C PRO A 99 -9.11 -5.15 19.91
N THR A 100 -8.92 -6.46 20.01
CA THR A 100 -10.02 -7.45 19.98
C THR A 100 -10.33 -8.08 21.34
N THR A 101 -9.44 -7.89 22.31
CA THR A 101 -9.57 -8.39 23.69
C THR A 101 -9.24 -7.30 24.69
N GLU A 102 -9.78 -7.40 25.91
CA GLU A 102 -9.44 -6.44 26.97
C GLU A 102 -7.96 -6.46 27.33
N GLN A 103 -7.34 -7.65 27.32
CA GLN A 103 -5.91 -7.78 27.60
C GLN A 103 -5.09 -7.03 26.54
N GLU A 104 -5.45 -7.16 25.27
CA GLU A 104 -4.82 -6.40 24.20
C GLU A 104 -5.07 -4.90 24.37
N ALA A 105 -6.31 -4.49 24.67
CA ALA A 105 -6.65 -3.08 24.88
C ALA A 105 -5.85 -2.43 26.01
N ARG A 106 -5.72 -3.10 27.17
CA ARG A 106 -4.86 -2.63 28.27
C ARG A 106 -3.40 -2.53 27.84
N ARG A 107 -2.90 -3.52 27.09
CA ARG A 107 -1.48 -3.59 26.72
C ARG A 107 -1.06 -2.47 25.77
N VAL A 108 -1.90 -2.13 24.79
CA VAL A 108 -1.53 -1.21 23.70
C VAL A 108 -2.11 0.19 23.85
N GLY A 109 -3.17 0.37 24.65
CA GLY A 109 -3.90 1.63 24.71
C GLY A 109 -4.46 2.01 23.34
N PHE A 110 -4.19 3.25 22.93
CA PHE A 110 -4.55 3.81 21.62
C PHE A 110 -3.33 4.19 20.77
N GLY A 111 -2.12 4.12 21.32
CA GLY A 111 -0.89 4.33 20.56
C GLY A 111 -0.43 3.11 19.78
N ARG A 112 0.75 3.24 19.17
CA ARG A 112 1.38 2.18 18.38
C ARG A 112 2.89 2.25 18.52
N ASP A 113 3.50 1.08 18.56
CA ASP A 113 4.95 0.94 18.45
C ASP A 113 5.41 1.55 17.12
N GLN A 114 6.60 2.13 17.11
CA GLN A 114 7.28 2.56 15.89
C GLN A 114 8.20 1.43 15.41
N PRO A 115 8.11 1.02 14.14
CA PRO A 115 9.01 0.01 13.60
C PRO A 115 10.46 0.52 13.60
N ALA A 116 11.42 -0.40 13.54
CA ALA A 116 12.80 -0.02 13.28
C ALA A 116 12.93 0.59 11.87
N GLU A 117 13.83 1.55 11.71
CA GLU A 117 14.17 2.15 10.41
C GLU A 117 15.62 1.79 10.05
N PRO A 118 15.89 1.43 8.78
CA PRO A 118 17.25 1.13 8.34
C PRO A 118 18.15 2.36 8.43
N SER A 119 19.47 2.13 8.45
CA SER A 119 20.45 3.21 8.38
C SER A 119 20.22 4.09 7.14
N PRO A 120 20.04 5.41 7.29
CA PRO A 120 19.94 6.30 6.15
C PRO A 120 21.30 6.42 5.46
N VAL A 121 21.28 6.51 4.12
CA VAL A 121 22.47 6.73 3.30
C VAL A 121 22.32 8.10 2.63
N VAL A 122 23.25 9.00 2.89
CA VAL A 122 23.27 10.35 2.32
C VAL A 122 24.55 10.55 1.53
N SER A 123 24.43 10.90 0.26
CA SER A 123 25.59 11.16 -0.60
C SER A 123 25.81 12.66 -0.83
N PHE A 124 27.07 13.04 -0.84
CA PHE A 124 27.58 14.31 -1.34
C PHE A 124 28.59 14.09 -2.49
N ASP A 125 28.66 12.88 -3.02
CA ASP A 125 29.40 12.57 -4.24
C ASP A 125 28.53 12.89 -5.46
N PRO A 126 28.95 13.82 -6.36
CA PRO A 126 28.19 14.17 -7.55
C PRO A 126 27.99 13.01 -8.53
N ASN A 127 28.78 11.94 -8.43
CA ASN A 127 28.64 10.76 -9.26
C ASN A 127 27.60 9.78 -8.73
N TYR A 128 27.29 9.82 -7.43
CA TYR A 128 26.45 8.82 -6.78
C TYR A 128 25.05 8.75 -7.39
N ASP A 129 24.37 9.89 -7.58
CA ASP A 129 23.01 9.92 -8.12
C ASP A 129 22.96 9.34 -9.55
N ARG A 130 23.94 9.70 -10.38
CA ARG A 130 24.07 9.12 -11.72
C ARG A 130 24.29 7.61 -11.68
N THR A 131 25.19 7.13 -10.82
CA THR A 131 25.44 5.69 -10.67
C THR A 131 24.21 4.97 -10.11
N MET A 132 23.47 5.59 -9.20
CA MET A 132 22.21 5.09 -8.65
C MET A 132 21.16 4.90 -9.75
N ASP A 133 21.01 5.88 -10.64
CA ASP A 133 20.09 5.80 -11.78
C ASP A 133 20.52 4.70 -12.77
N GLU A 134 21.80 4.69 -13.18
CA GLU A 134 22.34 3.66 -14.09
C GLU A 134 22.19 2.24 -13.53
N CYS A 135 22.49 2.04 -12.25
CA CYS A 135 22.30 0.76 -11.58
C CYS A 135 20.81 0.42 -11.42
N GLY A 136 19.95 1.43 -11.27
CA GLY A 136 18.51 1.26 -11.19
C GLY A 136 17.91 0.72 -12.49
N GLU A 137 18.30 1.30 -13.63
CA GLU A 137 17.91 0.81 -14.96
C GLU A 137 18.44 -0.61 -15.20
N LYS A 138 19.73 -0.86 -14.94
CA LYS A 138 20.31 -2.22 -15.09
C LYS A 138 19.60 -3.26 -14.22
N ALA A 139 19.14 -2.88 -13.03
CA ALA A 139 18.39 -3.78 -12.16
C ALA A 139 17.01 -4.13 -12.74
N TRP A 140 16.31 -3.16 -13.34
CA TRP A 140 15.06 -3.41 -14.04
C TRP A 140 15.26 -4.27 -15.29
N ASP A 141 16.26 -3.95 -16.12
CA ASP A 141 16.60 -4.72 -17.31
C ASP A 141 16.90 -6.19 -16.97
N ARG A 142 17.55 -6.44 -15.83
CA ARG A 142 17.82 -7.80 -15.33
C ARG A 142 16.56 -8.56 -14.92
N LEU A 143 15.53 -7.87 -14.44
CA LEU A 143 14.25 -8.50 -14.09
C LEU A 143 13.45 -8.84 -15.34
N GLY A 144 13.63 -8.10 -16.43
CA GLY A 144 13.10 -8.40 -17.76
C GLY A 144 12.43 -7.18 -18.41
N ASP A 145 12.15 -7.33 -19.71
CA ASP A 145 11.45 -6.32 -20.51
C ASP A 145 10.05 -6.03 -19.92
N ASP A 146 9.61 -4.78 -19.98
CA ASP A 146 8.32 -4.27 -19.48
C ASP A 146 8.05 -4.46 -17.97
N VAL A 147 8.94 -5.11 -17.21
CA VAL A 147 8.73 -5.42 -15.78
C VAL A 147 8.49 -4.15 -14.97
N ARG A 148 9.27 -3.11 -15.23
CA ARG A 148 9.13 -1.81 -14.55
C ARG A 148 7.73 -1.22 -14.73
N ASP A 149 7.21 -1.22 -15.95
CA ASP A 149 5.90 -0.65 -16.27
C ASP A 149 4.76 -1.48 -15.66
N ILE A 150 4.89 -2.81 -15.66
CA ILE A 150 3.94 -3.72 -15.01
C ILE A 150 3.93 -3.50 -13.50
N TYR A 151 5.12 -3.42 -12.89
CA TYR A 151 5.29 -3.16 -11.46
C TYR A 151 4.61 -1.84 -11.06
N HIS A 152 4.92 -0.74 -11.76
CA HIS A 152 4.33 0.56 -11.47
C HIS A 152 2.82 0.58 -11.70
N SER A 153 2.33 -0.04 -12.78
CA SER A 153 0.88 -0.14 -13.04
C SER A 153 0.14 -0.88 -11.91
N TYR A 154 0.74 -1.95 -11.39
CA TYR A 154 0.18 -2.71 -10.28
C TYR A 154 0.27 -1.96 -8.94
N PHE A 155 1.38 -1.26 -8.70
CA PHE A 155 1.56 -0.40 -7.53
C PHE A 155 0.54 0.75 -7.53
N ASP A 156 0.29 1.37 -8.68
CA ASP A 156 -0.72 2.42 -8.85
C ASP A 156 -2.15 1.91 -8.64
N LEU A 157 -2.44 0.68 -9.07
CA LEU A 157 -3.70 0.01 -8.72
C LEU A 157 -3.84 -0.10 -7.19
N GLY A 158 -2.79 -0.53 -6.50
CA GLY A 158 -2.73 -0.55 -5.04
C GLY A 158 -3.00 0.83 -4.42
N ASN A 159 -2.34 1.87 -4.91
CA ASN A 159 -2.54 3.25 -4.44
C ASN A 159 -3.99 3.73 -4.62
N LYS A 160 -4.61 3.45 -5.77
CA LYS A 160 -6.01 3.82 -6.04
C LYS A 160 -6.98 3.15 -5.07
N ILE A 161 -6.77 1.86 -4.79
CA ILE A 161 -7.57 1.11 -3.83
C ILE A 161 -7.34 1.67 -2.41
N ALA A 162 -6.07 1.80 -1.99
CA ALA A 162 -5.70 2.28 -0.65
C ALA A 162 -6.24 3.69 -0.36
N GLY A 163 -6.13 4.61 -1.32
CA GLY A 163 -6.56 6.00 -1.17
C GLY A 163 -8.06 6.18 -0.97
N SER A 164 -8.89 5.20 -1.34
CA SER A 164 -10.35 5.28 -1.24
C SER A 164 -10.98 4.30 -0.24
N LEU A 165 -10.29 3.21 0.12
CA LEU A 165 -10.83 2.12 0.93
C LEU A 165 -11.38 2.61 2.28
N MET A 166 -10.52 3.13 3.16
CA MET A 166 -10.93 3.50 4.52
C MET A 166 -11.89 4.68 4.56
N LYS A 167 -11.78 5.61 3.60
CA LYS A 167 -12.74 6.70 3.44
C LYS A 167 -14.13 6.14 3.12
N THR A 168 -14.22 5.24 2.15
CA THR A 168 -15.50 4.63 1.75
C THR A 168 -16.10 3.80 2.87
N VAL A 169 -15.27 3.09 3.64
CA VAL A 169 -15.72 2.37 4.85
C VAL A 169 -16.33 3.35 5.84
N HIS A 170 -15.61 4.43 6.19
CA HIS A 170 -16.10 5.42 7.13
C HIS A 170 -17.39 6.13 6.68
N ASP A 171 -17.48 6.46 5.39
CA ASP A 171 -18.64 7.13 4.81
C ASP A 171 -19.92 6.28 4.93
N ARG A 172 -19.81 4.95 4.92
CA ARG A 172 -20.92 3.98 4.94
C ARG A 172 -21.30 3.46 6.33
N LEU A 173 -20.53 3.79 7.37
CA LEU A 173 -20.92 3.44 8.74
C LEU A 173 -22.21 4.16 9.16
N ASP A 174 -23.01 3.51 10.01
CA ASP A 174 -24.21 4.09 10.61
C ASP A 174 -23.86 5.41 11.32
N LYS A 175 -24.48 6.51 10.88
CA LYS A 175 -24.26 7.86 11.41
C LYS A 175 -24.73 8.02 12.86
N GLY A 176 -25.53 7.09 13.37
CA GLY A 176 -25.92 7.02 14.77
C GLY A 176 -24.87 6.39 15.70
N ILE A 177 -23.83 5.72 15.17
CA ILE A 177 -22.83 5.05 15.99
C ILE A 177 -22.03 6.01 16.89
N PRO A 178 -21.57 7.19 16.42
CA PRO A 178 -20.92 8.18 17.29
C PRO A 178 -21.72 8.52 18.55
N ALA A 179 -23.04 8.73 18.42
CA ALA A 179 -23.91 9.04 19.55
C ALA A 179 -24.04 7.84 20.51
N LYS A 180 -24.21 6.62 19.99
CA LYS A 180 -24.26 5.39 20.81
C LYS A 180 -22.94 5.14 21.55
N MET A 181 -21.81 5.39 20.88
CA MET A 181 -20.47 5.30 21.47
C MET A 181 -20.30 6.31 22.59
N LEU A 182 -20.66 7.58 22.35
CA LEU A 182 -20.57 8.63 23.36
C LEU A 182 -21.42 8.31 24.60
N ALA A 183 -22.65 7.83 24.40
CA ALA A 183 -23.53 7.42 25.50
C ALA A 183 -22.90 6.31 26.34
N CYS A 184 -22.37 5.25 25.71
CA CYS A 184 -21.72 4.15 26.42
C CYS A 184 -20.46 4.59 27.18
N VAL A 185 -19.63 5.44 26.57
CA VAL A 185 -18.41 5.95 27.21
C VAL A 185 -18.77 6.84 28.42
N ARG A 186 -19.84 7.63 28.33
CA ARG A 186 -20.38 8.44 29.43
C ARG A 186 -20.90 7.61 30.59
N GLU A 187 -21.60 6.50 30.31
CA GLU A 187 -22.04 5.55 31.34
C GLU A 187 -20.86 4.98 32.14
N SER A 188 -19.67 4.92 31.52
CA SER A 188 -18.43 4.47 32.17
C SER A 188 -17.67 5.59 32.89
N GLY A 189 -18.23 6.80 32.99
CA GLY A 189 -17.68 7.92 33.75
C GLY A 189 -16.80 8.90 32.97
N TYR A 190 -16.50 8.63 31.70
CA TYR A 190 -15.68 9.52 30.87
C TYR A 190 -16.53 10.64 30.26
N ARG A 191 -15.97 11.86 30.21
CA ARG A 191 -16.62 13.02 29.60
C ARG A 191 -15.78 13.53 28.45
N THR A 192 -16.45 13.90 27.37
CA THR A 192 -15.79 14.56 26.24
C THR A 192 -15.50 16.03 26.57
N THR A 193 -14.37 16.53 26.12
CA THR A 193 -14.01 17.96 26.13
C THR A 193 -14.72 18.73 25.02
N ASP A 194 -15.17 18.03 23.97
CA ASP A 194 -15.90 18.58 22.83
C ASP A 194 -16.89 17.52 22.30
N GLU A 195 -18.18 17.72 22.55
CA GLU A 195 -19.23 16.77 22.17
C GLU A 195 -19.54 16.82 20.66
N GLU A 196 -19.58 18.01 20.08
CA GLU A 196 -19.87 18.18 18.65
C GLU A 196 -18.76 17.50 17.83
N GLU A 197 -17.50 17.72 18.21
CA GLU A 197 -16.38 17.09 17.53
C GLU A 197 -16.35 15.58 17.72
N PHE A 198 -16.73 15.07 18.90
CA PHE A 198 -16.83 13.63 19.12
C PHE A 198 -17.90 12.99 18.24
N LEU A 199 -19.07 13.63 18.13
CA LEU A 199 -20.17 13.13 17.30
C LEU A 199 -19.81 13.15 15.81
N ARG A 200 -18.99 14.11 15.37
CA ARG A 200 -18.48 14.19 14.00
C ARG A 200 -17.39 13.16 13.73
N THR A 201 -16.39 13.09 14.61
CA THR A 201 -15.21 12.24 14.47
C THR A 201 -14.84 11.63 15.83
N PRO A 202 -15.41 10.47 16.20
CA PRO A 202 -15.14 9.83 17.49
C PRO A 202 -13.65 9.58 17.68
N ARG A 203 -13.05 10.28 18.65
CA ARG A 203 -11.62 10.21 18.96
C ARG A 203 -11.42 10.06 20.46
N PRO A 204 -10.70 9.03 20.92
CA PRO A 204 -10.39 8.84 22.34
C PRO A 204 -9.70 10.05 23.00
N GLN A 205 -8.95 10.85 22.23
CA GLN A 205 -8.25 12.05 22.70
C GLN A 205 -9.20 13.14 23.22
N LEU A 206 -10.48 13.11 22.81
CA LEU A 206 -11.48 14.05 23.30
C LEU A 206 -11.98 13.72 24.70
N LEU A 207 -11.58 12.59 25.31
CA LEU A 207 -12.11 12.14 26.61
C LEU A 207 -11.30 12.63 27.81
N GLY A 208 -10.39 13.60 27.61
CA GLY A 208 -9.65 14.27 28.67
C GLY A 208 -8.64 13.39 29.43
N VAL A 209 -8.28 12.23 28.87
CA VAL A 209 -7.29 11.31 29.45
C VAL A 209 -5.89 11.64 28.92
N ALA A 210 -4.88 11.52 29.77
CA ALA A 210 -3.48 11.64 29.37
C ALA A 210 -3.04 10.38 28.62
N PHE A 211 -2.48 10.56 27.42
CA PHE A 211 -1.99 9.46 26.59
C PHE A 211 -0.52 9.19 26.89
N GLY A 212 -0.13 7.95 26.68
CA GLY A 212 1.24 7.50 26.72
C GLY A 212 2.09 8.09 25.61
N ALA A 213 3.36 7.71 25.62
CA ALA A 213 4.34 8.13 24.65
C ALA A 213 5.12 6.93 24.12
N VAL A 214 5.73 7.11 22.97
CA VAL A 214 6.77 6.20 22.49
C VAL A 214 8.02 6.40 23.33
N ASP A 215 8.79 5.33 23.52
CA ASP A 215 10.13 5.41 24.10
C ASP A 215 10.92 6.53 23.43
N GLN A 216 11.45 7.44 24.23
CA GLN A 216 12.35 8.46 23.70
C GLN A 216 13.68 7.77 23.39
N THR A 217 14.09 7.81 22.13
CA THR A 217 15.49 7.53 21.82
C THR A 217 16.31 8.77 22.09
N SER A 218 17.51 8.55 22.62
CA SER A 218 18.59 9.53 22.48
C SER A 218 19.16 9.51 21.06
N ALA A 219 18.33 9.27 20.03
CA ALA A 219 18.76 9.32 18.64
C ALA A 219 19.29 10.73 18.44
N THR A 220 20.61 10.83 18.55
CA THR A 220 21.34 12.08 18.39
C THR A 220 20.95 12.52 17.00
N GLU A 221 20.45 13.74 16.83
CA GLU A 221 20.12 14.30 15.53
C GLU A 221 21.33 14.09 14.61
N TRP A 222 21.32 13.01 13.84
CA TRP A 222 22.48 12.62 13.08
C TRP A 222 22.55 13.58 11.91
N GLN A 223 23.60 14.38 11.91
CA GLN A 223 23.87 15.30 10.82
C GLN A 223 25.02 14.71 10.00
N PRO A 224 24.78 14.33 8.75
CA PRO A 224 25.84 13.79 7.91
C PRO A 224 26.90 14.88 7.70
N ALA A 225 28.17 14.47 7.73
CA ALA A 225 29.25 15.38 7.38
C ALA A 225 29.10 15.77 5.90
N LYS A 226 28.76 17.04 5.63
CA LYS A 226 28.55 17.57 4.27
C LYS A 226 29.85 17.73 3.48
N LYS A 227 30.65 16.67 3.39
CA LYS A 227 31.95 16.65 2.73
C LYS A 227 31.75 16.27 1.26
N PRO A 228 32.14 17.10 0.29
CA PRO A 228 32.04 16.76 -1.11
C PRO A 228 32.77 15.44 -1.44
N GLY A 229 32.15 14.58 -2.24
CA GLY A 229 32.73 13.30 -2.63
C GLY A 229 32.62 12.18 -1.59
N THR A 230 31.83 12.37 -0.53
CA THR A 230 31.60 11.30 0.47
C THR A 230 30.17 10.78 0.43
N VAL A 231 30.02 9.55 0.91
CA VAL A 231 28.72 8.98 1.29
C VAL A 231 28.77 8.69 2.77
N GLU A 232 27.79 9.23 3.49
CA GLU A 232 27.67 9.12 4.94
C GLU A 232 26.52 8.16 5.27
N VAL A 233 26.75 7.28 6.25
CA VAL A 233 25.76 6.31 6.74
C VAL A 233 25.38 6.70 8.17
N GLY A 234 24.09 6.93 8.37
CA GLY A 234 23.56 7.23 9.69
C GLY A 234 23.33 5.98 10.53
N PRO A 235 23.16 6.13 11.86
CA PRO A 235 22.74 5.03 12.70
C PRO A 235 21.34 4.56 12.30
N ALA A 236 21.10 3.24 12.34
CA ALA A 236 19.76 2.69 12.23
C ALA A 236 18.91 3.13 13.44
N VAL A 237 17.61 3.32 13.23
CA VAL A 237 16.68 3.64 14.30
C VAL A 237 16.08 2.34 14.83
N PRO A 238 16.28 1.99 16.12
CA PRO A 238 15.67 0.78 16.66
C PRO A 238 14.15 0.94 16.74
N ALA A 239 13.43 -0.19 16.79
CA ALA A 239 11.99 -0.18 17.02
C ALA A 239 11.70 0.42 18.40
N LEU A 240 10.71 1.33 18.47
CA LEU A 240 10.34 2.04 19.69
C LEU A 240 9.00 1.56 20.19
N ARG A 241 8.95 1.22 21.47
CA ARG A 241 7.73 0.74 22.08
C ARG A 241 6.88 1.92 22.54
N TYR A 242 5.57 1.82 22.31
CA TYR A 242 4.59 2.70 22.93
C TYR A 242 4.22 2.18 24.31
N HIS A 243 4.20 3.08 25.29
CA HIS A 243 3.80 2.76 26.66
C HIS A 243 2.56 3.59 27.02
N PRO A 244 1.36 2.99 27.02
CA PRO A 244 0.16 3.68 27.44
C PRO A 244 0.23 4.04 28.93
N THR A 245 -0.43 5.12 29.32
CA THR A 245 -0.64 5.42 30.75
C THR A 245 -1.63 4.42 31.36
N ALA A 246 -1.72 4.39 32.70
CA ALA A 246 -2.72 3.57 33.37
C ALA A 246 -4.14 4.03 32.99
N GLU A 247 -4.37 5.34 32.94
CA GLU A 247 -5.66 5.95 32.58
C GLU A 247 -6.03 5.66 31.12
N GLU A 248 -5.07 5.73 30.20
CA GLU A 248 -5.28 5.37 28.80
C GLU A 248 -5.65 3.89 28.64
N SER A 249 -4.95 3.01 29.38
CA SER A 249 -5.19 1.57 29.35
C SER A 249 -6.60 1.21 29.80
N GLU A 250 -7.10 1.86 30.86
CA GLU A 250 -8.47 1.69 31.34
C GLU A 250 -9.49 2.29 30.36
N LEU A 251 -9.21 3.47 29.79
CA LEU A 251 -10.05 4.04 28.75
C LEU A 251 -10.13 3.15 27.51
N ALA A 252 -9.02 2.52 27.10
CA ALA A 252 -8.97 1.61 25.96
C ALA A 252 -9.86 0.37 26.17
N VAL A 253 -9.92 -0.16 27.40
CA VAL A 253 -10.86 -1.25 27.75
C VAL A 253 -12.30 -0.78 27.65
N VAL A 254 -12.63 0.39 28.20
CA VAL A 254 -13.98 0.96 28.10
C VAL A 254 -14.38 1.20 26.64
N TRP A 255 -13.46 1.76 25.85
CA TRP A 255 -13.66 1.98 24.43
C TRP A 255 -13.95 0.68 23.70
N LEU A 256 -13.16 -0.39 23.95
CA LEU A 256 -13.41 -1.72 23.39
C LEU A 256 -14.81 -2.24 23.75
N ARG A 257 -15.19 -2.21 25.04
CA ARG A 257 -16.51 -2.65 25.49
C ARG A 257 -17.63 -1.86 24.82
N CYS A 258 -17.46 -0.55 24.67
CA CYS A 258 -18.43 0.28 23.97
C CYS A 258 -18.50 -0.02 22.47
N ARG A 259 -17.37 -0.30 21.81
CA ARG A 259 -17.36 -0.76 20.41
C ARG A 259 -18.10 -2.07 20.23
N GLN A 260 -17.97 -3.00 21.19
CA GLN A 260 -18.68 -4.26 21.18
C GLN A 260 -20.19 -4.05 21.42
N ARG A 261 -20.56 -3.32 22.48
CA ARG A 261 -21.97 -3.05 22.82
C ARG A 261 -22.73 -2.29 21.72
N THR A 262 -22.05 -1.42 20.99
CA THR A 262 -22.63 -0.66 19.87
C THR A 262 -22.53 -1.37 18.53
N THR A 263 -21.95 -2.58 18.47
CA THR A 263 -21.68 -3.35 17.25
C THR A 263 -20.76 -2.64 16.24
N LEU A 264 -20.06 -1.56 16.65
CA LEU A 264 -19.22 -0.76 15.75
C LEU A 264 -18.13 -1.62 15.08
N ALA A 265 -17.47 -2.52 15.82
CA ALA A 265 -16.42 -3.36 15.24
C ALA A 265 -16.95 -4.33 14.17
N GLU A 266 -18.11 -4.94 14.41
CA GLU A 266 -18.76 -5.86 13.47
C GLU A 266 -19.24 -5.11 12.22
N GLN A 267 -19.85 -3.93 12.40
CA GLN A 267 -20.26 -3.09 11.28
C GLN A 267 -19.07 -2.62 10.46
N GLN A 268 -17.98 -2.19 11.10
CA GLN A 268 -16.73 -1.81 10.41
C GLN A 268 -16.19 -2.94 9.54
N LEU A 269 -16.14 -4.16 10.09
CA LEU A 269 -15.66 -5.32 9.34
C LEU A 269 -16.61 -5.67 8.18
N ALA A 270 -17.91 -5.72 8.42
CA ALA A 270 -18.90 -6.05 7.39
C ALA A 270 -18.90 -5.02 6.25
N VAL A 271 -18.87 -3.73 6.59
CA VAL A 271 -18.78 -2.64 5.61
C VAL A 271 -17.45 -2.71 4.86
N ALA A 272 -16.33 -2.96 5.54
CA ALA A 272 -15.04 -3.11 4.89
C ALA A 272 -15.03 -4.26 3.88
N VAL A 273 -15.54 -5.43 4.25
CA VAL A 273 -15.66 -6.56 3.31
C VAL A 273 -16.53 -6.19 2.12
N ALA A 274 -17.68 -5.53 2.33
CA ALA A 274 -18.54 -5.09 1.22
C ALA A 274 -17.83 -4.09 0.29
N VAL A 275 -17.12 -3.11 0.84
CA VAL A 275 -16.33 -2.15 0.06
C VAL A 275 -15.20 -2.86 -0.69
N GLN A 276 -14.51 -3.80 -0.06
CA GLN A 276 -13.48 -4.59 -0.72
C GLN A 276 -14.05 -5.36 -1.93
N LYS A 277 -15.21 -6.03 -1.79
CA LYS A 277 -15.87 -6.71 -2.92
C LYS A 277 -16.14 -5.77 -4.08
N GLU A 278 -16.67 -4.58 -3.79
CA GLU A 278 -16.92 -3.57 -4.83
C GLU A 278 -15.63 -3.08 -5.51
N MET A 279 -14.55 -2.92 -4.76
CA MET A 279 -13.25 -2.56 -5.34
C MET A 279 -12.70 -3.69 -6.22
N VAL A 280 -12.85 -4.95 -5.80
CA VAL A 280 -12.50 -6.11 -6.64
C VAL A 280 -13.28 -6.10 -7.94
N THR A 281 -14.61 -5.93 -7.89
CA THR A 281 -15.44 -5.82 -9.09
C THR A 281 -15.06 -4.62 -9.96
N ARG A 282 -14.81 -3.45 -9.35
CA ARG A 282 -14.43 -2.23 -10.08
C ARG A 282 -13.12 -2.40 -10.85
N TYR A 283 -12.17 -3.16 -10.30
CA TYR A 283 -10.83 -3.35 -10.86
C TYR A 283 -10.59 -4.77 -11.40
N GLU A 284 -11.65 -5.53 -11.67
CA GLU A 284 -11.58 -6.94 -12.08
C GLU A 284 -10.69 -7.15 -13.30
N THR A 285 -10.82 -6.30 -14.33
CA THR A 285 -9.98 -6.35 -15.53
C THR A 285 -8.50 -6.15 -15.19
N SER A 286 -8.18 -5.16 -14.34
CA SER A 286 -6.80 -4.89 -13.94
C SER A 286 -6.21 -6.06 -13.15
N PHE A 287 -6.98 -6.68 -12.25
CA PHE A 287 -6.53 -7.88 -11.54
C PHE A 287 -6.32 -9.06 -12.48
N THR A 288 -7.25 -9.30 -13.40
CA THR A 288 -7.18 -10.40 -14.37
C THR A 288 -5.96 -10.28 -15.28
N GLU A 289 -5.62 -9.06 -15.69
CA GLU A 289 -4.47 -8.79 -16.55
C GLU A 289 -3.15 -8.81 -15.78
N LEU A 290 -3.08 -8.14 -14.62
CA LEU A 290 -1.82 -7.89 -13.93
C LEU A 290 -1.42 -9.02 -12.95
N ASN A 291 -2.37 -9.71 -12.30
CA ASN A 291 -2.02 -10.75 -11.31
C ASN A 291 -1.13 -11.87 -11.91
N PRO A 292 -1.43 -12.44 -13.09
CA PRO A 292 -0.57 -13.45 -13.69
C PRO A 292 0.84 -12.93 -13.96
N ARG A 293 0.94 -11.70 -14.52
CA ARG A 293 2.22 -11.06 -14.83
C ARG A 293 3.04 -10.83 -13.56
N ILE A 294 2.44 -10.29 -12.50
CA ILE A 294 3.12 -10.08 -11.21
C ILE A 294 3.62 -11.39 -10.59
N ARG A 295 2.86 -12.49 -10.68
CA ARG A 295 3.34 -13.79 -10.19
C ARG A 295 4.56 -14.27 -10.96
N ASP A 296 4.55 -14.14 -12.28
CA ASP A 296 5.66 -14.61 -13.11
C ASP A 296 6.92 -13.77 -12.90
N ILE A 297 6.77 -12.45 -12.78
CA ILE A 297 7.88 -11.55 -12.41
C ILE A 297 8.40 -11.90 -11.02
N ALA A 298 7.54 -12.16 -10.03
CA ALA A 298 7.99 -12.53 -8.68
C ALA A 298 8.78 -13.85 -8.65
N LYS A 299 8.40 -14.84 -9.48
CA LYS A 299 9.19 -16.07 -9.65
C LYS A 299 10.56 -15.78 -10.28
N GLN A 300 10.61 -14.95 -11.32
CA GLN A 300 11.87 -14.54 -11.96
C GLN A 300 12.77 -13.79 -10.97
N ALA A 301 12.21 -12.83 -10.24
CA ALA A 301 12.89 -12.10 -9.17
C ALA A 301 13.50 -13.04 -8.14
N THR A 302 12.74 -14.05 -7.68
CA THR A 302 13.22 -15.09 -6.75
C THR A 302 14.43 -15.84 -7.32
N ALA A 303 14.35 -16.27 -8.57
CA ALA A 303 15.43 -17.01 -9.23
C ALA A 303 16.72 -16.17 -9.32
N LEU A 304 16.59 -14.87 -9.60
CA LEU A 304 17.73 -13.94 -9.71
C LEU A 304 18.42 -13.68 -8.37
N ILE A 305 17.66 -13.54 -7.28
CA ILE A 305 18.24 -13.23 -5.97
C ILE A 305 18.64 -14.45 -5.13
N GLY A 306 18.17 -15.65 -5.51
CA GLY A 306 18.43 -16.92 -4.85
C GLY A 306 19.52 -17.79 -5.49
N THR A 307 20.14 -17.37 -6.61
CA THR A 307 21.18 -18.10 -7.34
C THR A 307 22.62 -17.78 -6.89
N ARG A 308 22.84 -17.55 -5.58
CA ARG A 308 24.19 -17.32 -5.03
C ARG A 308 24.47 -18.22 -3.83
#